data_AF-A0A1Q7C919-F1
#
_entry.id   AF-A0A1Q7C919-F1
#
_cell.length_a   1.000
_cell.length_b   1.000
_cell.length_c   1.000
_cell.angle_alpha   90.00
_cell.angle_beta   90.00
_cell.angle_gamma   90.00
#
_symmetry.space_group_name_H-M   'P 1'
#
loop_
_entity.id
_entity.type
_entity.pdbx_description
1 polymer ?
#
loop_
_entity_poly.entity_id
_entity_poly.type
_entity_poly.pdbx_seq_one_letter_code
_entity_poly.pdbx_strand_id
1 'polypeptide(L)'
;MTTNLPVGSLTVADGISILPALKLVPALEPFKAAATDLEAQGERAVIDSDETYQKGSDFLTVCDQQWRQLEDLRKATKGPVDDYAKFIQTLFLPIQGRFLAVKDGMRARMLAYQKAAEARRLEAERKVREAQEAAALELADQAAKGGNTAVADAILEAATAAPPARAPVRKIGGSNTFGRSTHIAETWQGRIVEPMEALKAIVAGQLPITLIEWRQVELNAVARQVKVEGIFRGLKVEKVEGLRQR
;
A
#
# COMPACT_ATOMS: atom_id res chain seq x y z
N MET A 1 -40.83 30.66 -4.89
CA MET A 1 -40.31 30.50 -6.26
C MET A 1 -40.07 29.03 -6.50
N THR A 2 -40.98 28.39 -7.23
CA THR A 2 -40.94 26.97 -7.58
C THR A 2 -40.07 26.77 -8.81
N THR A 3 -38.86 26.26 -8.65
CA THR A 3 -38.01 25.84 -9.76
C THR A 3 -38.36 24.41 -10.15
N ASN A 4 -39.21 24.28 -11.18
CA ASN A 4 -39.34 23.06 -11.96
C ASN A 4 -37.99 22.76 -12.62
N LEU A 5 -37.35 21.66 -12.22
CA LEU A 5 -36.21 21.10 -12.94
C LEU A 5 -36.75 20.14 -14.02
N PRO A 6 -36.30 20.27 -15.29
CA PRO A 6 -36.71 19.35 -16.35
C PRO A 6 -36.15 17.95 -16.10
N VAL A 7 -36.95 16.94 -16.43
CA VAL A 7 -36.59 15.52 -16.32
C VAL A 7 -35.41 15.23 -17.26
N GLY A 8 -34.23 14.98 -16.69
CA GLY A 8 -33.03 14.62 -17.45
C GLY A 8 -31.68 15.02 -16.81
N SER A 9 -31.67 15.77 -15.70
CA SER A 9 -30.41 16.13 -15.05
C SER A 9 -29.98 15.09 -14.01
N LEU A 10 -29.15 14.13 -14.43
CA LEU A 10 -28.29 13.37 -13.53
C LEU A 10 -27.17 14.30 -13.03
N THR A 11 -27.48 15.17 -12.09
CA THR A 11 -26.48 15.92 -11.32
C THR A 11 -25.88 15.00 -10.27
N VAL A 12 -24.75 14.40 -10.60
CA VAL A 12 -23.92 13.67 -9.63
C VAL A 12 -23.13 14.71 -8.83
N ALA A 13 -23.22 14.59 -7.51
CA ALA A 13 -22.42 15.35 -6.56
C ALA A 13 -20.91 15.18 -6.85
N ASP A 14 -20.15 16.23 -6.58
CA ASP A 14 -18.67 16.23 -6.55
C ASP A 14 -17.93 16.21 -7.90
N GLY A 15 -18.42 17.00 -8.86
CA GLY A 15 -17.55 17.79 -9.74
C GLY A 15 -16.74 17.07 -10.83
N ILE A 16 -16.71 15.74 -10.86
CA ILE A 16 -16.08 14.98 -11.95
C ILE A 16 -17.19 14.47 -12.86
N SER A 17 -17.44 15.25 -13.91
CA SER A 17 -18.37 14.91 -14.97
C SER A 17 -17.92 13.62 -15.68
N ILE A 18 -18.68 12.54 -15.48
CA ILE A 18 -18.58 11.26 -16.22
C ILE A 18 -19.12 11.38 -17.66
N LEU A 19 -19.61 12.56 -18.07
CA LEU A 19 -20.19 12.81 -19.39
C LEU A 19 -19.28 12.50 -20.60
N PRO A 20 -17.93 12.56 -20.54
CA PRO A 20 -17.10 12.17 -21.67
C PRO A 20 -17.16 10.68 -21.98
N ALA A 21 -17.27 9.83 -20.94
CA ALA A 21 -17.28 8.37 -21.12
C ALA A 21 -18.58 7.87 -21.78
N LEU A 22 -19.72 8.51 -21.48
CA LEU A 22 -21.02 8.16 -22.10
C LEU A 22 -21.11 8.51 -23.58
N LYS A 23 -20.35 9.50 -24.08
CA LYS A 23 -20.30 9.87 -25.50
C LYS A 23 -19.22 9.14 -26.29
N LEU A 24 -18.22 8.58 -25.62
CA LEU A 24 -17.10 7.89 -26.26
C LEU A 24 -17.50 6.50 -26.78
N VAL A 25 -18.35 5.77 -26.04
CA VAL A 25 -18.77 4.42 -26.43
C VAL A 25 -19.42 4.39 -27.83
N PRO A 26 -20.40 5.26 -28.15
CA PRO A 26 -20.95 5.32 -29.51
C PRO A 26 -19.95 5.77 -30.58
N ALA A 27 -19.00 6.65 -30.24
CA ALA A 27 -17.98 7.15 -31.18
C ALA A 27 -16.93 6.08 -31.56
N LEU A 28 -16.79 5.02 -30.75
CA LEU A 28 -15.89 3.90 -31.01
C LEU A 28 -16.52 2.82 -31.90
N GLU A 29 -17.85 2.77 -32.01
CA GLU A 29 -18.55 1.72 -32.78
C GLU A 29 -18.13 1.64 -34.25
N PRO A 30 -17.95 2.75 -35.00
CA PRO A 30 -17.46 2.70 -36.37
C PRO A 30 -16.06 2.08 -36.49
N PHE A 31 -15.17 2.36 -35.53
CA PHE A 31 -13.81 1.82 -35.52
C PHE A 31 -13.78 0.34 -35.15
N LYS A 32 -14.68 -0.11 -34.25
CA LYS A 32 -14.83 -1.54 -33.94
C LYS A 32 -15.32 -2.32 -35.16
N ALA A 33 -16.35 -1.81 -35.83
CA ALA A 33 -16.88 -2.43 -37.04
C ALA A 33 -15.82 -2.49 -38.16
N ALA A 34 -15.10 -1.39 -38.38
CA ALA A 34 -14.01 -1.34 -39.36
C ALA A 34 -12.86 -2.30 -39.00
N ALA A 35 -12.48 -2.39 -37.72
CA ALA A 35 -11.43 -3.31 -37.28
C ALA A 35 -11.80 -4.77 -37.54
N THR A 36 -13.02 -5.19 -37.19
CA THR A 36 -13.50 -6.56 -37.43
C THR A 36 -13.59 -6.89 -38.93
N ASP A 37 -14.02 -5.93 -39.76
CA ASP A 37 -14.08 -6.12 -41.21
C ASP A 37 -12.68 -6.22 -41.84
N LEU A 38 -11.77 -5.32 -41.48
CA LEU A 38 -10.40 -5.35 -41.97
C LEU A 38 -9.66 -6.60 -41.49
N GLU A 39 -9.85 -7.04 -40.25
CA GLU A 39 -9.30 -8.30 -39.73
C GLU A 39 -9.77 -9.49 -40.58
N ALA A 40 -11.08 -9.60 -40.83
CA ALA A 40 -11.64 -10.67 -41.66
C ALA A 40 -11.16 -10.61 -43.13
N GLN A 41 -10.92 -9.43 -43.67
CA GLN A 41 -10.34 -9.26 -45.02
C GLN A 41 -8.87 -9.69 -45.05
N GLY A 42 -8.08 -9.32 -44.03
CA GLY A 42 -6.69 -9.72 -43.88
C GLY A 42 -6.52 -11.23 -43.71
N GLU A 43 -7.36 -11.87 -42.90
CA GLU A 43 -7.33 -13.34 -42.70
C GLU A 43 -7.61 -14.13 -43.98
N ARG A 44 -8.43 -13.58 -44.89
CA ARG A 44 -8.77 -14.22 -46.16
C ARG A 44 -7.78 -13.91 -47.27
N ALA A 45 -6.90 -12.94 -47.09
CA ALA A 45 -6.00 -12.46 -48.13
C ALA A 45 -4.92 -13.50 -48.45
N VAL A 46 -4.73 -13.78 -49.75
CA VAL A 46 -3.63 -14.60 -50.27
C VAL A 46 -2.81 -13.75 -51.23
N ILE A 47 -1.49 -13.71 -51.00
CA ILE A 47 -0.54 -12.95 -51.82
C ILE A 47 0.31 -13.94 -52.61
N ASP A 48 0.00 -14.09 -53.89
CA ASP A 48 0.58 -15.08 -54.81
C ASP A 48 1.01 -14.48 -56.16
N SER A 49 0.78 -13.19 -56.37
CA SER A 49 1.12 -12.46 -57.59
C SER A 49 1.46 -11.00 -57.28
N ASP A 50 2.12 -10.32 -58.21
CA ASP A 50 2.45 -8.90 -58.08
C ASP A 50 1.19 -8.01 -57.95
N GLU A 51 0.08 -8.43 -58.57
CA GLU A 51 -1.20 -7.74 -58.46
C GLU A 51 -1.81 -7.89 -57.05
N THR A 52 -1.78 -9.10 -56.47
CA THR A 52 -2.29 -9.32 -55.10
C THR A 52 -1.38 -8.66 -54.07
N TYR A 53 -0.07 -8.57 -54.34
CA TYR A 53 0.88 -7.81 -53.53
C TYR A 53 0.53 -6.31 -53.49
N GLN A 54 0.27 -5.69 -54.65
CA GLN A 54 -0.10 -4.27 -54.70
C GLN A 54 -1.41 -3.99 -53.95
N LYS A 55 -2.41 -4.86 -54.09
CA LYS A 55 -3.67 -4.77 -53.33
C LYS A 55 -3.44 -4.90 -51.82
N GLY A 56 -2.51 -5.77 -51.40
CA GLY A 56 -2.08 -5.89 -50.01
C GLY A 56 -1.42 -4.61 -49.48
N SER A 57 -0.59 -3.95 -50.29
CA SER A 57 0.03 -2.66 -49.95
C SER A 57 -1.03 -1.56 -49.76
N ASP A 58 -2.01 -1.48 -50.64
CA ASP A 58 -3.10 -0.51 -50.54
C ASP A 58 -3.98 -0.80 -49.30
N PHE A 59 -4.24 -2.07 -49.02
CA PHE A 59 -4.94 -2.52 -47.81
C PHE A 59 -4.25 -2.09 -46.52
N LEU A 60 -2.92 -2.25 -46.43
CA LEU A 60 -2.15 -1.76 -45.27
C LEU A 60 -2.28 -0.25 -45.08
N THR A 61 -2.32 0.52 -46.17
CA THR A 61 -2.54 1.97 -46.11
C THR A 61 -3.90 2.32 -45.50
N VAL A 62 -4.95 1.55 -45.82
CA VAL A 62 -6.29 1.72 -45.23
C VAL A 62 -6.28 1.39 -43.74
N CYS A 63 -5.63 0.30 -43.33
CA CYS A 63 -5.46 -0.06 -41.92
C CYS A 63 -4.76 1.07 -41.13
N ASP A 64 -3.67 1.60 -41.67
CA ASP A 64 -2.92 2.70 -41.05
C ASP A 64 -3.77 3.98 -40.92
N GLN A 65 -4.62 4.29 -41.90
CA GLN A 65 -5.52 5.44 -41.84
C GLN A 65 -6.56 5.29 -40.73
N GLN A 66 -7.21 4.12 -40.63
CA GLN A 66 -8.19 3.83 -39.58
C GLN A 66 -7.55 3.89 -38.18
N TRP A 67 -6.34 3.32 -38.04
CA TRP A 67 -5.57 3.38 -36.81
C TRP A 67 -5.25 4.83 -36.40
N ARG A 68 -4.78 5.66 -37.33
CA ARG A 68 -4.46 7.08 -37.05
C ARG A 68 -5.69 7.86 -36.59
N GLN A 69 -6.83 7.66 -37.24
CA GLN A 69 -8.08 8.33 -36.88
C GLN A 69 -8.56 7.94 -35.47
N LEU A 70 -8.45 6.65 -35.12
CA LEU A 70 -8.75 6.18 -33.77
C LEU A 70 -7.82 6.82 -32.73
N GLU A 71 -6.53 6.91 -33.03
CA GLU A 71 -5.54 7.51 -32.14
C GLU A 71 -5.74 9.03 -31.98
N ASP A 72 -6.15 9.72 -33.03
CA ASP A 72 -6.49 11.15 -32.96
C ASP A 72 -7.74 11.38 -32.10
N LEU A 73 -8.77 10.54 -32.23
CA LEU A 73 -9.93 10.56 -31.34
C LEU A 73 -9.53 10.32 -29.88
N ARG A 74 -8.63 9.36 -29.63
CA ARG A 74 -8.10 9.08 -28.29
C ARG A 74 -7.37 10.29 -27.72
N LYS A 75 -6.48 10.91 -28.49
CA LYS A 75 -5.74 12.11 -28.07
C LYS A 75 -6.66 13.30 -27.82
N ALA A 76 -7.61 13.55 -28.71
CA ALA A 76 -8.58 14.64 -28.57
C ALA A 76 -9.45 14.47 -27.30
N THR A 77 -9.79 13.24 -26.96
CA THR A 77 -10.59 12.92 -25.77
C THR A 77 -9.74 12.96 -24.49
N LYS A 78 -8.56 12.35 -24.50
CA LYS A 78 -7.70 12.21 -23.31
C LYS A 78 -6.92 13.49 -23.00
N GLY A 79 -6.53 14.27 -24.00
CA GLY A 79 -5.71 15.47 -23.85
C GLY A 79 -6.24 16.44 -22.79
N PRO A 80 -7.51 16.88 -22.86
CA PRO A 80 -8.09 17.76 -21.85
C PRO A 80 -8.12 17.15 -20.44
N VAL A 81 -8.28 15.82 -20.33
CA VAL A 81 -8.25 15.12 -19.04
C VAL A 81 -6.84 15.11 -18.46
N ASP A 82 -5.84 14.82 -19.28
CA ASP A 82 -4.42 14.86 -18.89
C ASP A 82 -4.01 16.28 -18.46
N ASP A 83 -4.49 17.31 -19.15
CA ASP A 83 -4.20 18.70 -18.83
C ASP A 83 -4.89 19.14 -17.53
N TYR A 84 -6.13 18.71 -17.29
CA TYR A 84 -6.80 18.94 -16.01
C TYR A 84 -6.09 18.22 -14.85
N ALA A 85 -5.64 16.98 -15.06
CA ALA A 85 -4.86 16.24 -14.07
C ALA A 85 -3.54 16.96 -13.73
N LYS A 86 -2.82 17.46 -14.75
CA LYS A 86 -1.62 18.29 -14.53
C LYS A 86 -1.93 19.57 -13.76
N PHE A 87 -3.01 20.26 -14.10
CA PHE A 87 -3.45 21.47 -13.40
C PHE A 87 -3.70 21.20 -11.92
N ILE A 88 -4.46 20.15 -11.58
CA ILE A 88 -4.66 19.72 -10.20
C ILE A 88 -3.31 19.45 -9.54
N GLN A 89 -2.43 18.66 -10.17
CA GLN A 89 -1.12 18.36 -9.62
C GLN A 89 -0.32 19.64 -9.29
N THR A 90 -0.34 20.63 -10.18
CA THR A 90 0.33 21.92 -9.97
C THR A 90 -0.22 22.69 -8.77
N LEU A 91 -1.51 22.59 -8.45
CA LEU A 91 -2.10 23.22 -7.25
C LEU A 91 -1.63 22.55 -5.95
N PHE A 92 -1.45 21.22 -5.97
CA PHE A 92 -1.10 20.46 -4.77
C PHE A 92 0.41 20.44 -4.48
N LEU A 93 1.25 20.44 -5.51
CA LEU A 93 2.71 20.33 -5.37
C LEU A 93 3.33 21.35 -4.40
N PRO A 94 3.01 22.65 -4.43
CA PRO A 94 3.58 23.62 -3.50
C PRO A 94 3.22 23.33 -2.04
N ILE A 95 1.99 22.88 -1.79
CA ILE A 95 1.49 22.56 -0.45
C ILE A 95 2.16 21.29 0.08
N GLN A 96 2.19 20.24 -0.75
CA GLN A 96 2.89 18.99 -0.44
C GLN A 96 4.38 19.24 -0.17
N GLY A 97 5.02 20.08 -0.98
CA GLY A 97 6.42 20.48 -0.81
C GLY A 97 6.68 21.15 0.53
N ARG A 98 5.77 22.03 1.00
CA ARG A 98 5.88 22.64 2.34
C ARG A 98 5.81 21.61 3.46
N PHE A 99 4.87 20.67 3.40
CA PHE A 99 4.77 19.59 4.39
C PHE A 99 6.01 18.70 4.38
N LEU A 100 6.53 18.37 3.20
CA LEU A 100 7.75 17.58 3.06
C LEU A 100 8.96 18.31 3.67
N ALA A 101 9.12 19.60 3.38
CA ALA A 101 10.19 20.43 3.94
C ALA A 101 10.13 20.50 5.47
N VAL A 102 8.93 20.63 6.06
CA VAL A 102 8.74 20.59 7.53
C VAL A 102 9.15 19.22 8.09
N LYS A 103 8.69 18.14 7.47
CA LYS A 103 8.98 16.77 7.88
C LYS A 103 10.47 16.47 7.85
N ASP A 104 11.15 16.84 6.77
CA ASP A 104 12.58 16.59 6.61
C ASP A 104 13.42 17.50 7.50
N GLY A 105 13.04 18.77 7.65
CA GLY A 105 13.64 19.68 8.61
C GLY A 105 13.53 19.16 10.06
N MET A 106 12.39 18.54 10.41
CA MET A 106 12.21 18.00 11.76
C MET A 106 12.98 16.70 11.97
N ARG A 107 13.05 15.82 10.96
CA ARG A 107 13.93 14.64 10.97
C ARG A 107 15.40 15.02 11.17
N ALA A 108 15.88 16.04 10.47
CA ALA A 108 17.25 16.53 10.61
C ALA A 108 17.54 17.03 12.04
N ARG A 109 16.61 17.79 12.63
CA ARG A 109 16.72 18.25 14.04
C ARG A 109 16.69 17.09 15.03
N MET A 110 15.82 16.11 14.84
CA MET A 110 15.78 14.90 15.68
C MET A 110 17.09 14.12 15.62
N LEU A 111 17.65 13.96 14.42
CA LEU A 111 18.94 13.29 14.24
C LEU A 111 20.08 14.08 14.90
N ALA A 112 20.11 15.40 14.75
CA ALA A 112 21.09 16.26 15.42
C ALA A 112 21.01 16.13 16.95
N TYR A 113 19.80 16.10 17.50
CA TYR A 113 19.59 15.87 18.92
C TYR A 113 20.09 14.49 19.37
N GLN A 114 19.80 13.42 18.62
CA GLN A 114 20.28 12.07 18.93
C GLN A 114 21.81 12.02 18.98
N LYS A 115 22.49 12.57 17.97
CA LYS A 115 23.95 12.67 17.95
C LYS A 115 24.50 13.45 19.15
N ALA A 116 23.88 14.57 19.50
CA ALA A 116 24.30 15.37 20.65
C ALA A 116 24.00 14.67 22.00
N ALA A 117 22.94 13.85 22.07
CA ALA A 117 22.63 13.05 23.25
C ALA A 117 23.65 11.90 23.41
N GLU A 118 24.02 11.24 22.32
CA GLU A 118 25.07 10.21 22.32
C GLU A 118 26.44 10.78 22.69
N ALA A 119 26.81 11.94 22.13
CA ALA A 119 28.05 12.62 22.49
C ALA A 119 28.11 12.96 23.99
N ARG A 120 27.02 13.51 24.55
CA ARG A 120 26.91 13.77 25.99
C ARG A 120 27.00 12.50 26.84
N ARG A 121 26.44 11.38 26.36
CA ARG A 121 26.56 10.09 27.04
C ARG A 121 28.01 9.59 27.03
N LEU A 122 28.68 9.64 25.88
CA LEU A 122 30.09 9.27 25.76
C LEU A 122 31.00 10.14 26.63
N GLU A 123 30.77 11.45 26.68
CA GLU A 123 31.51 12.36 27.56
C GLU A 123 31.27 12.07 29.04
N ALA A 124 30.02 11.78 29.43
CA ALA A 124 29.70 11.40 30.80
C ALA A 124 30.35 10.06 31.18
N GLU A 125 30.31 9.07 30.28
CA GLU A 125 30.98 7.78 30.45
C GLU A 125 32.52 7.97 30.55
N ARG A 126 33.11 8.88 29.76
CA ARG A 126 34.54 9.20 29.82
C ARG A 126 34.92 9.85 31.16
N LYS A 127 34.16 10.83 31.63
CA LYS A 127 34.40 11.49 32.93
C LYS A 127 34.28 10.53 34.11
N VAL A 128 33.30 9.62 34.07
CA VAL A 128 33.14 8.59 35.10
C VAL A 128 34.35 7.64 35.08
N ARG A 129 34.82 7.24 33.89
CA ARG A 129 36.01 6.39 33.75
C ARG A 129 37.28 7.08 34.23
N GLU A 130 37.53 8.32 33.82
CA GLU A 130 38.67 9.14 34.27
C GLU A 130 38.68 9.30 35.80
N ALA A 131 37.51 9.52 36.43
CA ALA A 131 37.39 9.61 37.88
C ALA A 131 37.62 8.25 38.59
N GLN A 132 37.18 7.15 37.99
CA GLN A 132 37.43 5.79 38.50
C GLN A 132 38.91 5.40 38.40
N GLU A 133 39.56 5.72 37.27
CA GLU A 133 40.99 5.49 37.05
C GLU A 133 41.83 6.32 38.02
N ALA A 134 41.51 7.61 38.23
CA ALA A 134 42.21 8.46 39.19
C ALA A 134 42.07 7.96 40.65
N ALA A 135 40.86 7.56 41.05
CA ALA A 135 40.62 7.01 42.39
C ALA A 135 41.31 5.64 42.60
N ALA A 136 41.34 4.79 41.57
CA ALA A 136 42.04 3.51 41.62
C ALA A 136 43.56 3.71 41.72
N LEU A 137 44.11 4.70 41.01
CA LEU A 137 45.54 5.03 41.06
C LEU A 137 45.95 5.55 42.44
N GLU A 138 45.15 6.44 43.06
CA GLU A 138 45.40 6.91 44.43
C GLU A 138 45.34 5.78 45.47
N LEU A 139 44.38 4.86 45.35
CA LEU A 139 44.27 3.70 46.23
C LEU A 139 45.42 2.70 46.04
N ALA A 140 45.85 2.47 44.78
CA ALA A 140 47.00 1.63 44.47
C ALA A 140 48.30 2.22 45.02
N ASP A 141 48.51 3.54 44.88
CA ASP A 141 49.67 4.24 45.43
C ASP A 141 49.72 4.18 46.97
N GLN A 142 48.57 4.27 47.64
CA GLN A 142 48.47 4.10 49.09
C GLN A 142 48.79 2.66 49.52
N ALA A 143 48.30 1.66 48.80
CA ALA A 143 48.56 0.24 49.07
C ALA A 143 50.04 -0.13 48.81
N ALA A 144 50.65 0.43 47.76
CA ALA A 144 52.06 0.24 47.44
C ALA A 144 53.00 0.86 48.49
N LYS A 145 52.69 2.06 48.97
CA LYS A 145 53.42 2.70 50.10
C LYS A 145 53.30 1.93 51.40
N GLY A 146 52.20 1.18 51.59
CA GLY A 146 52.00 0.25 52.69
C GLY A 146 52.68 -1.12 52.53
N GLY A 147 53.39 -1.37 51.42
CA GLY A 147 54.14 -2.61 51.18
C GLY A 147 53.31 -3.77 50.61
N ASN A 148 52.03 -3.57 50.26
CA ASN A 148 51.14 -4.61 49.73
C ASN A 148 50.95 -4.48 48.21
N THR A 149 51.99 -4.82 47.45
CA THR A 149 52.02 -4.73 45.98
C THR A 149 50.95 -5.58 45.29
N ALA A 150 50.68 -6.79 45.80
CA ALA A 150 49.64 -7.67 45.24
C ALA A 150 48.21 -7.09 45.36
N VAL A 151 47.97 -6.24 46.36
CA VAL A 151 46.67 -5.57 46.55
C VAL A 151 46.54 -4.37 45.62
N ALA A 152 47.64 -3.66 45.36
CA ALA A 152 47.67 -2.55 44.41
C ALA A 152 47.35 -3.03 42.97
N ASP A 153 47.93 -4.16 42.55
CA ASP A 153 47.67 -4.75 41.22
C ASP A 153 46.22 -5.22 41.07
N ALA A 154 45.64 -5.80 42.12
CA ALA A 154 44.25 -6.26 42.11
C ALA A 154 43.24 -5.08 42.03
N ILE A 155 43.56 -3.92 42.62
CA ILE A 155 42.73 -2.71 42.55
C ILE A 155 42.73 -2.13 41.13
N LEU A 156 43.87 -2.15 40.45
CA LEU A 156 44.01 -1.66 39.08
C LEU A 156 43.24 -2.55 38.08
N GLU A 157 43.32 -3.89 38.23
CA GLU A 157 42.56 -4.84 37.40
C GLU A 157 41.04 -4.77 37.63
N ALA A 158 40.59 -4.51 38.87
CA ALA A 158 39.17 -4.34 39.14
C ALA A 158 38.58 -3.05 38.53
N ALA A 159 39.39 -1.99 38.42
CA ALA A 159 38.97 -0.71 37.85
C ALA A 159 38.78 -0.77 36.32
N THR A 160 39.56 -1.58 35.62
CA THR A 160 39.44 -1.80 34.16
C THR A 160 38.24 -2.68 33.78
N ALA A 161 37.70 -3.48 34.70
CA ALA A 161 36.60 -4.42 34.44
C ALA A 161 35.18 -3.89 34.74
N ALA A 162 35.02 -2.68 35.30
CA ALA A 162 33.71 -2.19 35.75
C ALA A 162 32.83 -1.65 34.59
N PRO A 163 31.58 -2.15 34.41
CA PRO A 163 30.68 -1.69 33.35
C PRO A 163 30.08 -0.30 33.65
N PRO A 164 29.82 0.54 32.62
CA PRO A 164 29.33 1.90 32.82
C PRO A 164 27.89 1.93 33.34
N ALA A 165 27.64 2.77 34.36
CA ALA A 165 26.32 3.00 34.92
C ALA A 165 25.42 3.74 33.90
N ARG A 166 24.33 3.10 33.45
CA ARG A 166 23.34 3.74 32.57
C ARG A 166 22.49 4.74 33.34
N ALA A 167 22.46 5.98 32.87
CA ALA A 167 21.53 6.99 33.38
C ALA A 167 20.06 6.58 33.15
N PRO A 168 19.16 6.86 34.10
CA PRO A 168 17.74 6.52 33.98
C PRO A 168 17.06 7.29 32.84
N VAL A 169 16.24 6.58 32.07
CA VAL A 169 15.45 7.16 30.97
C VAL A 169 14.39 8.11 31.55
N ARG A 170 14.53 9.42 31.28
CA ARG A 170 13.46 10.39 31.62
C ARG A 170 12.21 10.10 30.79
N LYS A 171 11.09 9.83 31.47
CA LYS A 171 9.76 9.88 30.84
C LYS A 171 9.47 11.33 30.47
N ILE A 172 9.43 11.63 29.18
CA ILE A 172 9.05 12.95 28.67
C ILE A 172 7.53 13.07 28.84
N GLY A 173 7.10 13.83 29.86
CA GLY A 173 5.71 14.24 30.02
C GLY A 173 5.29 15.09 28.83
N GLY A 174 4.22 14.71 28.16
CA GLY A 174 3.71 15.39 26.97
C GLY A 174 3.21 16.79 27.32
N SER A 175 3.99 17.82 26.98
CA SER A 175 3.42 19.14 26.76
C SER A 175 2.97 19.24 25.31
N ASN A 176 1.79 19.84 25.11
CA ASN A 176 1.08 19.88 23.83
C ASN A 176 1.74 20.82 22.78
N THR A 177 3.02 21.18 22.97
CA THR A 177 3.75 22.16 22.16
C THR A 177 3.98 21.71 20.72
N PHE A 178 3.88 20.40 20.44
CA PHE A 178 3.96 19.82 19.10
C PHE A 178 2.67 19.13 18.65
N GLY A 179 1.52 19.49 19.24
CA GLY A 179 0.21 19.11 18.71
C GLY A 179 -0.05 17.61 18.65
N ARG A 180 0.05 16.92 19.79
CA ARG A 180 -0.44 15.55 19.90
C ARG A 180 -1.90 15.55 20.36
N SER A 181 -2.84 15.89 19.49
CA SER A 181 -4.20 15.35 19.62
C SER A 181 -4.18 13.91 19.14
N THR A 182 -3.56 13.02 19.92
CA THR A 182 -3.82 11.60 19.75
C THR A 182 -5.20 11.34 20.32
N HIS A 183 -6.20 11.30 19.45
CA HIS A 183 -7.35 10.43 19.71
C HIS A 183 -6.74 9.06 19.96
N ILE A 184 -6.77 8.58 21.20
CA ILE A 184 -6.48 7.19 21.51
C ILE A 184 -7.66 6.44 20.90
N ALA A 185 -7.49 5.90 19.70
CA ALA A 185 -8.49 5.06 19.09
C ALA A 185 -8.58 3.78 19.93
N GLU A 186 -9.72 3.57 20.60
CA GLU A 186 -10.03 2.31 21.25
C GLU A 186 -10.25 1.26 20.15
N THR A 187 -9.25 0.43 19.93
CA THR A 187 -9.32 -0.68 18.96
C THR A 187 -9.92 -1.89 19.64
N TRP A 188 -11.15 -2.23 19.29
CA TRP A 188 -11.84 -3.43 19.75
C TRP A 188 -11.48 -4.60 18.82
N GLN A 189 -11.06 -5.74 19.40
CA GLN A 189 -10.80 -6.98 18.67
C GLN A 189 -11.75 -8.07 19.16
N GLY A 190 -12.49 -8.68 18.24
CA GLY A 190 -13.32 -9.84 18.51
C GLY A 190 -12.63 -11.14 18.11
N ARG A 191 -12.81 -12.20 18.90
CA ARG A 191 -12.40 -13.58 18.55
C ARG A 191 -13.56 -14.52 18.86
N ILE A 192 -13.81 -15.48 17.96
CA ILE A 192 -14.74 -16.59 18.24
C ILE A 192 -14.06 -17.53 19.23
N VAL A 193 -14.61 -17.64 20.43
CA VAL A 193 -14.13 -18.56 21.48
C VAL A 193 -14.77 -19.94 21.31
N GLU A 194 -16.08 -19.96 21.08
CA GLU A 194 -16.86 -21.20 20.91
C GLU A 194 -17.55 -21.22 19.54
N PRO A 195 -17.00 -21.98 18.56
CA PRO A 195 -17.53 -22.01 17.20
C PRO A 195 -18.99 -22.46 17.11
N MET A 196 -19.41 -23.40 17.97
CA MET A 196 -20.78 -23.93 17.94
C MET A 196 -21.81 -22.90 18.42
N GLU A 197 -21.49 -22.14 19.46
CA GLU A 197 -22.35 -21.05 19.93
C GLU A 197 -22.39 -19.91 18.91
N ALA A 198 -21.24 -19.58 18.29
CA ALA A 198 -21.19 -18.59 17.23
C ALA A 198 -22.06 -18.98 16.02
N LEU A 199 -22.04 -20.24 15.60
CA LEU A 199 -22.92 -20.73 14.53
C LEU A 199 -24.40 -20.64 14.92
N LYS A 200 -24.77 -21.00 16.16
CA LYS A 200 -26.15 -20.83 16.65
C LYS A 200 -26.57 -19.36 16.66
N ALA A 201 -25.69 -18.45 17.07
CA ALA A 201 -25.93 -17.02 17.08
C ALA A 201 -26.07 -16.44 15.66
N ILE A 202 -25.32 -16.97 14.68
CA ILE A 202 -25.49 -16.61 13.25
C ILE A 202 -26.86 -17.07 12.74
N VAL A 203 -27.25 -18.32 13.04
CA VAL A 203 -28.57 -18.86 12.65
C VAL A 203 -29.70 -18.09 13.32
N ALA A 204 -29.52 -17.64 14.56
CA ALA A 204 -30.46 -16.78 15.29
C ALA A 204 -30.46 -15.31 14.82
N GLY A 205 -29.62 -14.94 13.86
CA GLY A 205 -29.53 -13.58 13.32
C GLY A 205 -28.83 -12.56 14.22
N GLN A 206 -28.18 -13.01 15.31
CA GLN A 206 -27.44 -12.15 16.24
C GLN A 206 -26.04 -11.82 15.74
N LEU A 207 -25.47 -12.68 14.89
CA LEU A 207 -24.19 -12.45 14.20
C LEU A 207 -24.41 -12.50 12.69
N PRO A 208 -23.66 -11.70 11.89
CA PRO A 208 -23.84 -11.68 10.46
C PRO A 208 -23.28 -12.96 9.79
N ILE A 209 -24.00 -13.47 8.79
CA ILE A 209 -23.58 -14.66 8.02
C ILE A 209 -22.26 -14.47 7.26
N THR A 210 -21.84 -13.22 7.04
CA THR A 210 -20.56 -12.86 6.42
C THR A 210 -19.33 -13.30 7.22
N LEU A 211 -19.50 -13.74 8.47
CA LEU A 211 -18.44 -14.36 9.26
C LEU A 211 -18.13 -15.80 8.82
N ILE A 212 -18.96 -16.42 7.98
CA ILE A 212 -18.74 -17.77 7.43
C ILE A 212 -18.27 -17.64 5.99
N GLU A 213 -17.10 -18.20 5.70
CA GLU A 213 -16.57 -18.30 4.35
C GLU A 213 -16.80 -19.71 3.79
N TRP A 214 -17.50 -19.80 2.65
CA TRP A 214 -17.78 -21.07 1.99
C TRP A 214 -16.62 -21.46 1.06
N ARG A 215 -15.90 -22.52 1.41
CA ARG A 215 -14.77 -23.01 0.60
C ARG A 215 -15.28 -23.87 -0.56
N GLN A 216 -15.30 -23.30 -1.77
CA GLN A 216 -15.80 -23.98 -2.98
C GLN A 216 -15.10 -25.32 -3.26
N VAL A 217 -13.81 -25.44 -2.97
CA VAL A 217 -13.03 -26.68 -3.18
C VAL A 217 -13.57 -27.82 -2.33
N GLU A 218 -13.91 -27.56 -1.07
CA GLU A 218 -14.47 -28.56 -0.15
C GLU A 218 -15.93 -28.90 -0.51
N LEU A 219 -16.72 -27.90 -0.89
CA LEU A 219 -18.09 -28.12 -1.39
C LEU A 219 -18.09 -29.02 -2.63
N ASN A 220 -17.17 -28.79 -3.57
CA ASN A 220 -17.01 -29.63 -4.75
C ASN A 220 -16.58 -31.07 -4.39
N ALA A 221 -15.77 -31.26 -3.35
CA ALA A 221 -15.39 -32.58 -2.86
C ALA A 221 -16.60 -33.34 -2.30
N VAL A 222 -17.44 -32.68 -1.50
CA VAL A 222 -18.70 -33.25 -0.98
C VAL A 222 -19.65 -33.59 -2.13
N ALA A 223 -19.81 -32.69 -3.11
CA ALA A 223 -20.63 -32.93 -4.30
C ALA A 223 -20.19 -34.18 -5.08
N ARG A 224 -18.87 -34.37 -5.25
CA ARG A 224 -18.28 -35.57 -5.90
C ARG A 224 -18.46 -36.85 -5.09
N GLN A 225 -18.56 -36.76 -3.77
CA GLN A 225 -18.76 -37.92 -2.91
C GLN A 225 -20.22 -38.37 -2.92
N VAL A 226 -21.16 -37.43 -2.87
CA VAL A 226 -22.60 -37.72 -2.81
C VAL A 226 -23.15 -38.10 -4.19
N LYS A 227 -22.74 -37.42 -5.27
CA LYS A 227 -23.19 -37.66 -6.65
C LYS A 227 -24.71 -37.78 -6.83
N VAL A 228 -25.48 -37.09 -5.99
CA VAL A 228 -26.93 -36.98 -6.13
C VAL A 228 -27.22 -35.63 -6.76
N GLU A 229 -27.84 -35.62 -7.93
CA GLU A 229 -28.32 -34.38 -8.55
C GLU A 229 -29.51 -33.84 -7.75
N GLY A 230 -29.48 -32.55 -7.42
CA GLY A 230 -30.51 -31.89 -6.62
C GLY A 230 -29.97 -31.25 -5.35
N ILE A 231 -30.80 -31.16 -4.31
CA ILE A 231 -30.43 -30.50 -3.04
C ILE A 231 -30.06 -31.57 -2.01
N PHE A 232 -28.79 -31.59 -1.60
CA PHE A 232 -28.31 -32.42 -0.51
C PHE A 232 -27.98 -31.55 0.70
N ARG A 233 -28.80 -31.65 1.77
CA ARG A 233 -28.60 -30.90 3.03
C ARG A 233 -28.34 -29.40 2.84
N GLY A 234 -29.04 -28.78 1.89
CA GLY A 234 -28.90 -27.36 1.55
C GLY A 234 -27.82 -27.04 0.51
N LEU A 235 -26.95 -27.99 0.15
CA LEU A 235 -26.02 -27.86 -0.98
C LEU A 235 -26.71 -28.27 -2.28
N LYS A 236 -26.78 -27.38 -3.27
CA LYS A 236 -27.18 -27.75 -4.63
C LYS A 236 -26.02 -28.46 -5.32
N VAL A 237 -26.27 -29.67 -5.81
CA VAL A 237 -25.30 -30.50 -6.53
C VAL A 237 -25.80 -30.69 -7.96
N GLU A 238 -24.97 -30.33 -8.94
CA GLU A 238 -25.26 -30.46 -10.37
C GLU A 238 -24.03 -30.99 -11.13
N LYS A 239 -24.28 -31.79 -12.16
CA LYS A 239 -23.23 -32.31 -13.03
C LYS A 239 -22.85 -31.21 -14.04
N VAL A 240 -21.60 -30.76 -14.00
CA VAL A 240 -21.05 -29.81 -14.98
C VAL A 240 -20.32 -30.61 -16.06
N GLU A 241 -20.85 -30.64 -17.29
CA GLU A 241 -20.16 -31.24 -18.44
C GLU A 241 -19.15 -30.25 -19.02
N GLY A 242 -17.86 -30.55 -18.89
CA GLY A 242 -16.78 -29.74 -19.46
C GLY A 242 -16.37 -30.23 -20.84
N LEU A 243 -16.47 -29.36 -21.86
CA LEU A 243 -15.73 -29.48 -23.13
C LEU A 243 -14.23 -29.47 -22.83
N ARG A 244 -13.56 -30.61 -23.01
CA ARG A 244 -12.10 -30.66 -23.04
C ARG A 244 -11.63 -30.16 -24.41
N GLN A 245 -11.19 -28.91 -24.48
CA GLN A 245 -10.31 -28.47 -25.57
C GLN A 245 -8.96 -29.18 -25.38
N ARG A 246 -8.54 -29.91 -26.42
CA ARG A 246 -7.18 -30.49 -26.54
C ARG A 246 -6.24 -29.43 -27.09
#